data_AF-A0A7Y7CC40-F1
#
_entry.id   AF-A0A7Y7CC40-F1
#
_cell.length_a   1.000
_cell.length_b   1.000
_cell.length_c   1.000
_cell.angle_alpha   90.00
_cell.angle_beta   90.00
_cell.angle_gamma   90.00
#
_symmetry.space_group_name_H-M   'P 1'
#
loop_
_entity.id
_entity.type
_entity.pdbx_description
1 polymer ?
#
loop_
_entity_poly.entity_id
_entity_poly.type
_entity_poly.pdbx_seq_one_letter_code
_entity_poly.pdbx_strand_id
1 'polypeptide(L)'
;MSLRKLLFACLVVLGMSGCMDSHGEPASELELGVSEAEATATRIYATEASLELSFETMGTFETRNGVRSLILKATANRYLKRVFSFVPDDAFGTANIISERRFEVVLPVGHELNTVLSGLPLFITVETFTGTPTNYTAKIEVYPRFFDFRGTNAVWIDEKVDPVYVRNGADVLVYRGRADVSAEALTVTAPDGAPAVAAVDADSYRLDWSYSTVEKAMDPTTLPLTFTVYQGGQATEQKTARLVPRVTVLELTTGDAYETWPTPSCELAVFNCYHSQPPGTTDFAACGTYRQVSRCSYTSDICQVVPRVPLTLTSVDASSLETARVTWNIGSNNGAWHHLETIAAYVTPQCTQSPVTLQGVFNQLNWPWYQDFPTFSEGIATNRAGLSQSLLLTSNYYGDGAALLAAIDAYAGGGEVQAWLATQEVPCHNCHEFNQFAVLYYPATRKVVVLRGYTGYDS
;
A
#
# COMPACT_ATOMS: atom_id res chain seq x y z
N MET A 1 -35.68 -16.76 2.64
CA MET A 1 -36.51 -16.02 1.65
C MET A 1 -35.59 -15.07 0.89
N SER A 2 -35.02 -15.53 -0.22
CA SER A 2 -35.42 -15.22 -1.60
C SER A 2 -35.03 -13.80 -2.05
N LEU A 3 -33.83 -13.68 -2.63
CA LEU A 3 -33.53 -12.74 -3.72
C LEU A 3 -32.19 -13.12 -4.38
N ARG A 4 -32.21 -14.18 -5.20
CA ARG A 4 -31.18 -14.51 -6.20
C ARG A 4 -31.87 -15.19 -7.38
N LYS A 5 -32.24 -14.45 -8.43
CA LYS A 5 -32.51 -14.95 -9.79
C LYS A 5 -32.41 -13.78 -10.80
N LEU A 6 -31.98 -14.12 -12.02
CA LEU A 6 -31.83 -13.32 -13.26
C LEU A 6 -30.41 -12.74 -13.44
N LEU A 7 -29.65 -13.01 -14.52
CA LEU A 7 -29.99 -13.44 -15.88
C LEU A 7 -28.90 -14.35 -16.48
N PHE A 8 -29.31 -15.29 -17.33
CA PHE A 8 -28.47 -15.92 -18.35
C PHE A 8 -29.26 -16.00 -19.66
N ALA A 9 -28.51 -15.86 -20.77
CA ALA A 9 -28.81 -16.24 -22.15
C ALA A 9 -29.72 -15.33 -23.01
N CYS A 10 -29.18 -14.74 -24.08
CA CYS A 10 -29.19 -15.33 -25.44
C CYS A 10 -28.80 -14.28 -26.50
N LEU A 11 -27.76 -14.55 -27.30
CA LEU A 11 -27.70 -14.12 -28.70
C LEU A 11 -26.70 -15.00 -29.47
N VAL A 12 -27.24 -15.95 -30.22
CA VAL A 12 -26.59 -16.66 -31.32
C VAL A 12 -27.29 -16.19 -32.58
N VAL A 13 -26.56 -15.56 -33.50
CA VAL A 13 -26.94 -15.51 -34.92
C VAL A 13 -25.71 -15.81 -35.76
N LEU A 14 -25.91 -16.74 -36.68
CA LEU A 14 -24.97 -17.33 -37.63
C LEU A 14 -24.56 -16.35 -38.75
N GLY A 15 -23.32 -16.52 -39.22
CA GLY A 15 -22.90 -16.12 -40.57
C GLY A 15 -21.82 -17.08 -41.06
N MET A 16 -22.13 -17.89 -42.07
CA MET A 16 -21.22 -18.85 -42.70
C MET A 16 -20.70 -18.35 -44.06
N SER A 17 -19.46 -18.78 -44.35
CA SER A 17 -18.80 -19.00 -45.64
C SER A 17 -18.03 -17.86 -46.33
N GLY A 18 -16.73 -18.14 -46.54
CA GLY A 18 -15.81 -17.41 -47.41
C GLY A 18 -14.36 -17.85 -47.19
N CYS A 19 -13.97 -19.01 -47.72
CA CYS A 19 -12.55 -19.41 -47.81
C CYS A 19 -11.83 -18.50 -48.83
N MET A 20 -10.76 -17.83 -48.42
CA MET A 20 -9.65 -17.47 -49.32
C MET A 20 -8.37 -17.25 -48.50
N ASP A 21 -7.34 -18.03 -48.81
CA ASP A 21 -5.98 -17.90 -48.30
C ASP A 21 -5.34 -16.58 -48.79
N SER A 22 -4.77 -15.80 -47.86
CA SER A 22 -3.47 -15.13 -48.08
C SER A 22 -2.98 -14.44 -46.80
N HIS A 23 -1.85 -14.93 -46.29
CA HIS A 23 -0.74 -14.23 -45.62
C HIS A 23 -1.00 -12.92 -44.84
N GLY A 24 -0.68 -12.98 -43.54
CA GLY A 24 -0.25 -11.83 -42.75
C GLY A 24 -0.73 -11.88 -41.31
N GLU A 25 -0.10 -12.69 -40.45
CA GLU A 25 -0.20 -12.49 -39.01
C GLU A 25 0.47 -11.15 -38.65
N PRO A 26 -0.23 -10.19 -38.01
CA PRO A 26 0.48 -9.21 -37.20
C PRO A 26 0.93 -9.90 -35.92
N ALA A 27 2.21 -9.72 -35.58
CA ALA A 27 2.82 -10.22 -34.37
C ALA A 27 1.98 -9.84 -33.13
N SER A 28 1.48 -10.86 -32.44
CA SER A 28 0.90 -10.72 -31.11
C SER A 28 2.03 -10.42 -30.12
N GLU A 29 1.83 -9.39 -29.32
CA GLU A 29 2.66 -9.03 -28.18
C GLU A 29 2.94 -10.26 -27.30
N LEU A 30 4.19 -10.38 -26.85
CA LEU A 30 4.62 -11.32 -25.81
C LEU A 30 3.90 -10.97 -24.50
N GLU A 31 2.72 -11.55 -24.28
CA GLU A 31 2.18 -11.70 -22.93
C GLU A 31 3.09 -12.66 -22.18
N LEU A 32 3.82 -12.15 -21.19
CA LEU A 32 4.43 -12.97 -20.14
C LEU A 32 3.28 -13.74 -19.48
N GLY A 33 3.14 -15.01 -19.84
CA GLY A 33 2.04 -15.86 -19.38
C GLY A 33 2.15 -16.14 -17.89
N VAL A 34 1.40 -15.40 -17.08
CA VAL A 34 1.17 -15.70 -15.67
C VAL A 34 0.19 -16.86 -15.61
N SER A 35 0.59 -18.00 -15.05
CA SER A 35 -0.35 -19.06 -14.67
C SER A 35 -0.54 -19.08 -13.16
N GLU A 36 -1.77 -18.87 -12.69
CA GLU A 36 -2.16 -19.14 -11.31
C GLU A 36 -2.84 -20.51 -11.27
N ALA A 37 -2.47 -21.36 -10.30
CA ALA A 37 -3.01 -22.72 -10.21
C ALA A 37 -4.30 -22.78 -9.35
N GLU A 38 -5.39 -23.33 -9.90
CA GLU A 38 -6.57 -23.76 -9.12
C GLU A 38 -6.26 -25.00 -8.26
N ALA A 39 -6.99 -25.20 -7.14
CA ALA A 39 -6.83 -26.30 -6.17
C ALA A 39 -6.65 -27.73 -6.74
N THR A 40 -7.08 -27.97 -7.97
CA THR A 40 -7.02 -29.29 -8.62
C THR A 40 -5.86 -29.46 -9.60
N ALA A 41 -5.18 -28.38 -10.01
CA ALA A 41 -4.03 -28.47 -10.90
C ALA A 41 -2.86 -29.16 -10.18
N THR A 42 -2.37 -30.27 -10.73
CA THR A 42 -1.23 -31.02 -10.17
C THR A 42 0.11 -30.44 -10.60
N ARG A 43 0.11 -29.59 -11.63
CA ARG A 43 1.29 -28.91 -12.16
C ARG A 43 0.96 -27.48 -12.59
N ILE A 44 1.96 -26.62 -12.47
CA ILE A 44 1.96 -25.23 -12.94
C ILE A 44 3.09 -25.07 -13.95
N TYR A 45 2.90 -24.22 -14.95
CA TYR A 45 3.79 -24.10 -16.11
C TYR A 45 4.14 -22.65 -16.37
N ALA A 46 5.37 -22.40 -16.81
CA ALA A 46 5.79 -21.14 -17.40
C ALA A 46 6.68 -21.43 -18.61
N THR A 47 6.59 -20.55 -19.60
CA THR A 47 7.44 -20.61 -20.79
C THR A 47 8.11 -19.27 -20.98
N GLU A 48 9.40 -19.30 -21.29
CA GLU A 48 10.16 -18.11 -21.67
C GLU A 48 11.18 -18.52 -22.73
N ALA A 49 11.17 -17.79 -23.85
CA ALA A 49 11.94 -18.12 -25.05
C ALA A 49 11.86 -19.62 -25.40
N SER A 50 12.95 -20.37 -25.21
CA SER A 50 13.04 -21.78 -25.58
C SER A 50 12.82 -22.77 -24.42
N LEU A 51 12.67 -22.27 -23.19
CA LEU A 51 12.49 -23.06 -21.98
C LEU A 51 11.01 -23.09 -21.59
N GLU A 52 10.47 -24.29 -21.46
CA GLU A 52 9.24 -24.56 -20.72
C GLU A 52 9.64 -25.22 -19.41
N LEU A 53 9.21 -24.64 -18.29
CA LEU A 53 9.41 -25.15 -16.95
C LEU A 53 8.06 -25.45 -16.32
N SER A 54 7.99 -26.55 -15.57
CA SER A 54 6.82 -26.88 -14.78
C SER A 54 7.20 -27.31 -13.38
N PHE A 55 6.38 -26.97 -12.40
CA PHE A 55 6.48 -27.47 -11.03
C PHE A 55 5.30 -28.39 -10.70
N GLU A 56 5.54 -29.41 -9.89
CA GLU A 56 4.46 -30.05 -9.13
C GLU A 56 3.90 -29.01 -8.16
N THR A 57 2.59 -28.78 -8.20
CA THR A 57 1.97 -27.77 -7.34
C THR A 57 2.05 -28.17 -5.89
N MET A 58 1.89 -29.46 -5.57
CA MET A 58 1.95 -29.97 -4.20
C MET A 58 3.38 -30.31 -3.80
N GLY A 59 3.90 -29.65 -2.78
CA GLY A 59 5.18 -30.01 -2.18
C GLY A 59 5.07 -31.20 -1.23
N THR A 60 6.17 -31.93 -1.05
CA THR A 60 6.23 -33.10 -0.16
C THR A 60 7.27 -32.89 0.92
N PHE A 61 6.94 -33.25 2.17
CA PHE A 61 7.94 -33.25 3.24
C PHE A 61 8.73 -34.57 3.25
N GLU A 62 10.04 -34.45 3.37
CA GLU A 62 10.96 -35.57 3.49
C GLU A 62 12.00 -35.26 4.58
N THR A 63 12.57 -36.29 5.21
CA THR A 63 13.72 -36.13 6.10
C THR A 63 15.01 -36.26 5.29
N ARG A 64 15.78 -35.16 5.19
CA ARG A 64 17.09 -35.13 4.52
C ARG A 64 18.15 -34.77 5.54
N ASN A 65 19.17 -35.63 5.70
CA ASN A 65 20.26 -35.45 6.66
C ASN A 65 19.78 -35.18 8.10
N GLY A 66 18.68 -35.83 8.52
CA GLY A 66 18.12 -35.66 9.86
C GLY A 66 17.25 -34.41 10.05
N VAL A 67 17.05 -33.59 9.01
CA VAL A 67 16.20 -32.40 9.04
C VAL A 67 14.96 -32.64 8.17
N ARG A 68 13.78 -32.32 8.69
CA ARG A 68 12.56 -32.32 7.88
C ARG A 68 12.61 -31.13 6.93
N SER A 69 12.39 -31.38 5.64
CA SER A 69 12.47 -30.37 4.59
C SER A 69 11.29 -30.52 3.63
N LEU A 70 10.81 -29.39 3.12
CA LEU A 70 9.89 -29.34 2.00
C LEU A 70 10.66 -29.56 0.70
N ILE A 71 10.17 -30.46 -0.14
CA ILE A 71 10.70 -30.77 -1.47
C ILE A 71 9.71 -30.30 -2.53
N LEU A 72 10.18 -29.46 -3.44
CA LEU A 72 9.43 -28.95 -4.59
C LEU A 72 10.09 -29.47 -5.87
N LYS A 73 9.32 -30.18 -6.70
CA LYS A 73 9.86 -30.86 -7.89
C LYS A 73 9.50 -30.12 -9.16
N ALA A 74 10.49 -29.96 -10.03
CA ALA A 74 10.34 -29.27 -11.30
C ALA A 74 10.78 -30.14 -12.49
N THR A 75 10.26 -29.81 -13.66
CA THR A 75 10.60 -30.47 -14.93
C THR A 75 10.72 -29.44 -16.03
N ALA A 76 11.84 -29.47 -16.75
CA ALA A 76 12.11 -28.62 -17.90
C ALA A 76 11.96 -29.42 -19.21
N ASN A 77 11.66 -28.74 -20.32
CA ASN A 77 11.72 -29.35 -21.64
C ASN A 77 13.17 -29.41 -22.21
N ARG A 78 14.13 -28.76 -21.57
CA ARG A 78 15.57 -28.72 -21.94
C ARG A 78 16.47 -29.48 -20.96
N TYR A 79 17.68 -29.81 -21.40
CA TYR A 79 18.69 -30.43 -20.54
C TYR A 79 19.29 -29.42 -19.58
N LEU A 80 19.25 -29.73 -18.30
CA LEU A 80 19.72 -28.88 -17.21
C LEU A 80 21.23 -29.00 -17.04
N LYS A 81 21.90 -27.85 -17.00
CA LYS A 81 23.33 -27.72 -16.72
C LYS A 81 23.59 -27.37 -15.27
N ARG A 82 22.82 -26.42 -14.74
CA ARG A 82 22.94 -25.94 -13.36
C ARG A 82 21.60 -25.40 -12.89
N VAL A 83 21.30 -25.63 -11.61
CA VAL A 83 20.22 -24.95 -10.92
C VAL A 83 20.76 -24.34 -9.62
N PHE A 84 20.19 -23.22 -9.20
CA PHE A 84 20.57 -22.55 -7.96
C PHE A 84 19.38 -21.75 -7.42
N SER A 85 19.03 -21.94 -6.15
CA SER A 85 17.91 -21.24 -5.50
C SER A 85 18.41 -20.12 -4.60
N PHE A 86 17.70 -19.00 -4.61
CA PHE A 86 18.06 -17.80 -3.86
C PHE A 86 16.84 -16.92 -3.56
N VAL A 87 16.99 -16.08 -2.55
CA VAL A 87 16.13 -14.91 -2.34
C VAL A 87 16.99 -13.66 -2.62
N PRO A 88 16.42 -12.46 -2.73
CA PRO A 88 17.24 -11.26 -2.90
C PRO A 88 18.39 -11.21 -1.87
N ASP A 89 19.61 -11.05 -2.38
CA ASP A 89 20.87 -10.93 -1.63
C ASP A 89 21.40 -12.17 -0.89
N ASP A 90 20.71 -13.33 -0.91
CA ASP A 90 21.20 -14.54 -0.20
C ASP A 90 20.85 -15.86 -0.89
N ALA A 91 21.75 -16.83 -0.76
CA ALA A 91 21.48 -18.22 -1.13
C ALA A 91 20.39 -18.77 -0.21
N PHE A 92 19.39 -19.43 -0.77
CA PHE A 92 18.20 -19.82 -0.01
C PHE A 92 17.65 -21.15 -0.49
N GLY A 93 17.44 -22.08 0.44
CA GLY A 93 17.17 -23.46 0.09
C GLY A 93 18.34 -24.11 -0.64
N THR A 94 18.11 -25.31 -1.16
CA THR A 94 19.07 -26.02 -2.01
C THR A 94 18.38 -26.56 -3.25
N ALA A 95 18.81 -26.12 -4.43
CA ALA A 95 18.36 -26.67 -5.70
C ALA A 95 19.32 -27.76 -6.20
N ASN A 96 18.78 -28.93 -6.54
CA ASN A 96 19.57 -30.09 -7.01
C ASN A 96 18.99 -30.64 -8.30
N ILE A 97 19.83 -30.90 -9.30
CA ILE A 97 19.44 -31.66 -10.51
C ILE A 97 19.32 -33.13 -10.12
N ILE A 98 18.13 -33.71 -10.34
CA ILE A 98 17.82 -35.12 -10.03
C ILE A 98 17.74 -36.00 -11.28
N SER A 99 17.66 -35.39 -12.47
CA SER A 99 17.72 -36.04 -13.78
C SER A 99 18.07 -34.99 -14.84
N GLU A 100 18.39 -35.40 -16.07
CA GLU A 100 18.78 -34.51 -17.17
C GLU A 100 17.80 -33.35 -17.40
N ARG A 101 16.52 -33.53 -17.06
CA ARG A 101 15.45 -32.52 -17.24
C ARG A 101 14.64 -32.25 -15.98
N ARG A 102 15.07 -32.75 -14.82
CA ARG A 102 14.34 -32.60 -13.56
C ARG A 102 15.26 -32.09 -12.47
N PHE A 103 14.74 -31.19 -11.66
CA PHE A 103 15.42 -30.74 -10.45
C PHE A 103 14.42 -30.68 -9.30
N GLU A 104 14.96 -30.60 -8.09
CA GLU A 104 14.19 -30.34 -6.88
C GLU A 104 14.76 -29.12 -6.15
N VAL A 105 13.90 -28.43 -5.41
CA VAL A 105 14.28 -27.40 -4.44
C VAL A 105 13.93 -27.92 -3.06
N VAL A 106 14.91 -27.88 -2.16
CA VAL A 106 14.82 -28.36 -0.79
C VAL A 106 14.82 -27.15 0.14
N LEU A 107 13.75 -27.01 0.93
CA LEU A 107 13.59 -25.96 1.93
C LEU A 107 13.49 -26.60 3.33
N PRO A 108 14.56 -26.55 4.14
CA PRO A 108 14.52 -27.01 5.53
C PRO A 108 13.41 -26.32 6.33
N VAL A 109 12.71 -27.10 7.16
CA VAL A 109 11.77 -26.56 8.14
C VAL A 109 12.50 -25.60 9.08
N GLY A 110 11.94 -24.42 9.31
CA GLY A 110 12.54 -23.36 10.11
C GLY A 110 12.49 -22.01 9.40
N HIS A 111 13.57 -21.23 9.53
CA HIS A 111 13.64 -19.88 9.00
C HIS A 111 13.42 -19.82 7.48
N GLU A 112 14.01 -20.76 6.73
CA GLU A 112 13.89 -20.75 5.27
C GLU A 112 12.46 -21.00 4.80
N LEU A 113 11.87 -22.10 5.26
CA LEU A 113 10.49 -22.42 4.92
C LEU A 113 9.51 -21.31 5.36
N ASN A 114 9.64 -20.78 6.58
CA ASN A 114 8.79 -19.70 7.07
C ASN A 114 8.91 -18.43 6.19
N THR A 115 10.12 -18.13 5.73
CA THR A 115 10.38 -16.96 4.90
C THR A 115 9.67 -17.05 3.55
N VAL A 116 9.73 -18.21 2.90
CA VAL A 116 9.02 -18.43 1.62
C VAL A 116 7.51 -18.42 1.85
N LEU A 117 7.01 -19.17 2.83
CA LEU A 117 5.57 -19.28 3.11
C LEU A 117 4.92 -17.95 3.51
N SER A 118 5.69 -17.06 4.13
CA SER A 118 5.22 -15.71 4.46
C SER A 118 5.14 -14.78 3.26
N GLY A 119 5.32 -15.29 2.03
CA GLY A 119 5.15 -14.56 0.78
C GLY A 119 6.43 -13.93 0.25
N LEU A 120 7.61 -14.41 0.64
CA LEU A 120 8.85 -14.03 -0.06
C LEU A 120 9.00 -14.93 -1.31
N PRO A 121 9.09 -14.37 -2.52
CA PRO A 121 9.35 -15.16 -3.71
C PRO A 121 10.70 -15.88 -3.61
N LEU A 122 10.73 -17.13 -4.05
CA LEU A 122 11.96 -17.89 -4.20
C LEU A 122 12.37 -17.87 -5.67
N PHE A 123 13.58 -17.41 -5.94
CA PHE A 123 14.14 -17.39 -7.28
C PHE A 123 15.00 -18.64 -7.52
N ILE A 124 14.98 -19.13 -8.75
CA ILE A 124 15.80 -20.25 -9.20
C ILE A 124 16.49 -19.88 -10.51
N THR A 125 17.82 -19.79 -10.49
CA THR A 125 18.60 -19.78 -11.73
C THR A 125 18.50 -21.15 -12.39
N VAL A 126 18.15 -21.18 -13.67
CA VAL A 126 18.05 -22.40 -14.49
C VAL A 126 18.97 -22.24 -15.70
N GLU A 127 20.14 -22.85 -15.66
CA GLU A 127 21.03 -22.95 -16.81
C GLU A 127 20.78 -24.27 -17.56
N THR A 128 20.76 -24.19 -18.89
CA THR A 128 20.50 -25.34 -19.77
C THR A 128 21.67 -25.59 -20.71
N PHE A 129 21.82 -26.84 -21.18
CA PHE A 129 22.79 -27.19 -22.23
C PHE A 129 22.25 -26.89 -23.64
N THR A 130 20.93 -26.79 -23.81
CA THR A 130 20.26 -26.68 -25.10
C THR A 130 19.17 -25.61 -25.05
N GLY A 131 18.91 -24.98 -26.19
CA GLY A 131 18.02 -23.82 -26.29
C GLY A 131 18.77 -22.51 -26.50
N THR A 132 18.05 -21.44 -26.83
CA THR A 132 18.62 -20.09 -26.92
C THR A 132 17.58 -19.11 -26.38
N PRO A 133 17.91 -18.32 -25.34
CA PRO A 133 19.15 -18.35 -24.55
C PRO A 133 19.30 -19.63 -23.70
N THR A 134 20.40 -19.78 -22.97
CA THR A 134 20.67 -20.95 -22.10
C THR A 134 20.64 -20.61 -20.61
N ASN A 135 20.30 -19.37 -20.24
CA ASN A 135 20.22 -18.91 -18.85
C ASN A 135 18.87 -18.26 -18.61
N TYR A 136 18.22 -18.65 -17.52
CA TYR A 136 16.87 -18.24 -17.16
C TYR A 136 16.81 -18.04 -15.64
N THR A 137 15.88 -17.20 -15.19
CA THR A 137 15.49 -17.19 -13.77
C THR A 137 14.00 -17.45 -13.64
N ALA A 138 13.66 -18.41 -12.78
CA ALA A 138 12.30 -18.68 -12.38
C ALA A 138 11.97 -17.97 -11.07
N LYS A 139 10.76 -17.44 -10.96
CA LYS A 139 10.16 -16.99 -9.69
C LYS A 139 9.10 -17.99 -9.30
N ILE A 140 9.13 -18.49 -8.06
CA ILE A 140 8.03 -19.24 -7.48
C ILE A 140 7.52 -18.59 -6.19
N GLU A 141 6.22 -18.75 -5.94
CA GLU A 141 5.61 -18.41 -4.66
C GLU A 141 4.92 -19.63 -4.07
N VAL A 142 5.19 -19.88 -2.79
CA VAL A 142 4.69 -21.06 -2.09
C VAL A 142 3.82 -20.62 -0.93
N TYR A 143 2.59 -21.12 -0.87
CA TYR A 143 1.68 -20.84 0.23
C TYR A 143 1.00 -22.11 0.74
N PRO A 144 0.59 -22.16 2.02
CA PRO A 144 -0.27 -23.22 2.51
C PRO A 144 -1.65 -23.15 1.82
N ARG A 145 -2.16 -24.30 1.37
CA ARG A 145 -3.46 -24.42 0.72
C ARG A 145 -4.20 -25.66 1.20
N PHE A 146 -5.49 -25.50 1.44
CA PHE A 146 -6.36 -26.63 1.74
C PHE A 146 -6.68 -27.44 0.49
N PHE A 147 -6.79 -28.75 0.63
CA PHE A 147 -7.21 -29.65 -0.44
C PHE A 147 -7.81 -30.93 0.16
N ASP A 148 -8.24 -31.85 -0.72
CA ASP A 148 -8.82 -33.14 -0.32
C ASP A 148 -10.01 -32.95 0.65
N PHE A 149 -10.91 -32.04 0.28
CA PHE A 149 -12.13 -31.75 1.05
C PHE A 149 -13.08 -32.93 1.01
N ARG A 150 -13.46 -33.46 2.18
CA ARG A 150 -14.39 -34.59 2.32
C ARG A 150 -15.39 -34.34 3.44
N GLY A 151 -16.53 -35.02 3.37
CA GLY A 151 -17.61 -34.88 4.36
C GLY A 151 -18.69 -33.91 3.87
N THR A 152 -19.25 -33.14 4.80
CA THR A 152 -20.40 -32.27 4.53
C THR A 152 -20.10 -31.13 3.54
N ASN A 153 -21.14 -30.71 2.82
CA ASN A 153 -21.11 -29.50 1.98
C ASN A 153 -21.63 -28.26 2.71
N ALA A 154 -22.14 -28.41 3.93
CA ALA A 154 -22.63 -27.29 4.75
C ALA A 154 -21.49 -26.38 5.25
N VAL A 155 -20.28 -26.91 5.35
CA VAL A 155 -19.07 -26.16 5.70
C VAL A 155 -18.32 -25.84 4.41
N TRP A 156 -18.20 -24.57 4.08
CA TRP A 156 -17.27 -24.11 3.05
C TRP A 156 -15.94 -23.76 3.71
N ILE A 157 -14.82 -24.20 3.14
CA ILE A 157 -13.47 -23.90 3.63
C ILE A 157 -12.78 -23.23 2.46
N ASP A 158 -12.26 -22.02 2.69
CA ASP A 158 -11.45 -21.33 1.68
C ASP A 158 -10.17 -22.15 1.45
N GLU A 159 -9.80 -22.34 0.19
CA GLU A 159 -8.55 -23.01 -0.15
C GLU A 159 -7.34 -22.26 0.42
N LYS A 160 -7.43 -20.93 0.45
CA LYS A 160 -6.31 -20.06 0.79
C LYS A 160 -6.07 -20.02 2.29
N VAL A 161 -4.81 -20.22 2.64
CA VAL A 161 -4.26 -19.87 3.96
C VAL A 161 -3.12 -18.90 3.68
N ASP A 162 -3.39 -17.61 3.89
CA ASP A 162 -2.49 -16.54 3.47
C ASP A 162 -1.79 -15.90 4.69
N PRO A 163 -0.53 -15.48 4.55
CA PRO A 163 0.19 -14.80 5.61
C PRO A 163 -0.29 -13.36 5.76
N VAL A 164 -0.68 -13.00 6.98
CA VAL A 164 -1.18 -11.67 7.35
C VAL A 164 -0.35 -11.07 8.49
N TYR A 165 -0.34 -9.74 8.55
CA TYR A 165 0.34 -9.00 9.61
C TYR A 165 -0.62 -8.75 10.78
N VAL A 166 -0.34 -9.37 11.94
CA VAL A 166 -1.12 -9.21 13.17
C VAL A 166 -0.16 -8.94 14.32
N ARG A 167 -0.26 -7.78 14.97
CA ARG A 167 0.51 -7.45 16.17
C ARG A 167 0.01 -8.28 17.36
N ASN A 168 0.62 -9.44 17.58
CA ASN A 168 0.31 -10.32 18.71
C ASN A 168 1.60 -10.71 19.48
N GLY A 169 2.11 -9.77 20.28
CA GLY A 169 3.38 -9.96 21.00
C GLY A 169 4.59 -9.80 20.07
N ALA A 170 5.55 -10.72 20.17
CA ALA A 170 6.79 -10.68 19.39
C ALA A 170 6.60 -11.17 17.95
N ASP A 171 5.65 -12.09 17.73
CA ASP A 171 5.36 -12.65 16.42
C ASP A 171 4.25 -11.86 15.74
N VAL A 172 4.61 -11.20 14.63
CA VAL A 172 3.69 -10.39 13.82
C VAL A 172 3.10 -11.13 12.62
N LEU A 173 3.56 -12.35 12.37
CA LEU A 173 3.16 -13.19 11.25
C LEU A 173 2.14 -14.22 11.70
N VAL A 174 0.95 -14.19 11.08
CA VAL A 174 -0.09 -15.19 11.25
C VAL A 174 -0.44 -15.77 9.88
N TYR A 175 -0.57 -17.09 9.79
CA TYR A 175 -1.12 -17.75 8.62
C TYR A 175 -2.62 -17.90 8.84
N ARG A 176 -3.43 -17.28 7.98
CA ARG A 176 -4.88 -17.19 8.17
C ARG A 176 -5.64 -17.89 7.07
N GLY A 177 -6.42 -18.89 7.47
CA GLY A 177 -7.47 -19.51 6.66
C GLY A 177 -8.85 -19.01 7.04
N ARG A 178 -9.86 -19.42 6.26
CA ARG A 178 -11.26 -19.07 6.48
C ARG A 178 -12.18 -20.27 6.27
N ALA A 179 -13.28 -20.30 7.01
CA ALA A 179 -14.35 -21.25 6.81
C ALA A 179 -15.70 -20.56 7.02
N ASP A 180 -16.66 -20.87 6.16
CA ASP A 180 -18.02 -20.34 6.25
C ASP A 180 -19.00 -21.48 6.55
N VAL A 181 -19.76 -21.32 7.62
CA VAL A 181 -20.83 -22.20 8.07
C VAL A 181 -21.74 -21.46 9.05
N SER A 182 -23.06 -21.59 8.87
CA SER A 182 -24.00 -21.11 9.89
C SER A 182 -24.00 -22.07 11.09
N ALA A 183 -23.43 -21.64 12.21
CA ALA A 183 -23.23 -22.47 13.40
C ALA A 183 -23.18 -21.65 14.69
N GLU A 184 -23.42 -22.28 15.83
CA GLU A 184 -23.14 -21.66 17.13
C GLU A 184 -21.64 -21.66 17.41
N ALA A 185 -20.94 -22.73 17.00
CA ALA A 185 -19.49 -22.83 17.07
C ALA A 185 -18.92 -23.74 15.99
N LEU A 186 -17.70 -23.44 15.58
CA LEU A 186 -16.85 -24.28 14.75
C LEU A 186 -15.59 -24.62 15.56
N THR A 187 -15.22 -25.90 15.59
CA THR A 187 -13.91 -26.31 16.10
C THR A 187 -13.11 -26.99 15.01
N VAL A 188 -11.80 -26.75 14.99
CA VAL A 188 -10.88 -27.47 14.11
C VAL A 188 -9.93 -28.28 14.98
N THR A 189 -9.92 -29.60 14.78
CA THR A 189 -9.00 -30.50 15.45
C THR A 189 -8.02 -31.09 14.44
N ALA A 190 -6.79 -31.32 14.92
CA ALA A 190 -5.73 -31.96 14.17
C ALA A 190 -4.85 -32.74 15.16
N PRO A 191 -4.16 -33.81 14.73
CA PRO A 191 -3.20 -34.51 15.59
C PRO A 191 -2.14 -33.55 16.16
N ASP A 192 -1.74 -32.59 15.33
CA ASP A 192 -0.82 -31.51 15.62
C ASP A 192 -1.18 -30.28 14.78
N GLY A 193 -0.73 -29.09 15.21
CA GLY A 193 -0.91 -27.87 14.42
C GLY A 193 -2.37 -27.40 14.25
N ALA A 194 -3.27 -27.67 15.20
CA ALA A 194 -4.62 -27.11 15.13
C ALA A 194 -4.60 -25.56 15.16
N PRO A 195 -5.44 -24.88 14.36
CA PRO A 195 -5.55 -23.42 14.40
C PRO A 195 -6.26 -22.93 15.66
N ALA A 196 -6.02 -21.67 16.00
CA ALA A 196 -6.99 -20.91 16.78
C ALA A 196 -8.20 -20.57 15.90
N VAL A 197 -9.39 -20.98 16.33
CA VAL A 197 -10.65 -20.69 15.62
C VAL A 197 -11.36 -19.53 16.30
N ALA A 198 -11.77 -18.53 15.52
CA ALA A 198 -12.57 -17.42 16.02
C ALA A 198 -13.67 -17.06 15.03
N ALA A 199 -14.88 -16.83 15.53
CA ALA A 199 -15.96 -16.27 14.74
C ALA A 199 -15.61 -14.84 14.33
N VAL A 200 -15.85 -14.52 13.06
CA VAL A 200 -15.76 -13.15 12.51
C VAL A 200 -17.14 -12.50 12.54
N ASP A 201 -18.16 -13.27 12.18
CA ASP A 201 -19.57 -12.92 12.24
C ASP A 201 -20.44 -14.19 12.47
N ALA A 202 -21.70 -14.18 12.03
CA ALA A 202 -22.66 -15.26 12.30
C ALA A 202 -22.43 -16.52 11.46
N ASP A 203 -21.72 -16.41 10.34
CA ASP A 203 -21.50 -17.52 9.41
C ASP A 203 -20.06 -17.63 8.90
N SER A 204 -19.16 -16.73 9.28
CA SER A 204 -17.73 -16.79 8.92
C SER A 204 -16.83 -16.98 10.14
N TYR A 205 -15.82 -17.83 9.97
CA TYR A 205 -14.79 -18.13 10.95
C TYR A 205 -13.39 -17.90 10.36
N ARG A 206 -12.50 -17.30 11.16
CA ARG A 206 -11.06 -17.27 10.87
C ARG A 206 -10.34 -18.41 11.56
N LEU A 207 -9.31 -18.91 10.89
CA LEU A 207 -8.44 -19.99 11.33
C LEU A 207 -7.01 -19.47 11.34
N ASP A 208 -6.46 -19.24 12.53
CA ASP A 208 -5.16 -18.58 12.69
C ASP A 208 -4.11 -19.58 13.20
N TRP A 209 -3.00 -19.68 12.47
CA TRP A 209 -1.82 -20.44 12.85
C TRP A 209 -0.62 -19.51 13.07
N SER A 210 0.19 -19.86 14.07
CA SER A 210 1.60 -19.47 14.11
C SER A 210 2.41 -20.30 13.11
N TYR A 211 3.64 -19.89 12.80
CA TYR A 211 4.52 -20.71 11.97
C TYR A 211 4.74 -22.13 12.56
N SER A 212 4.98 -22.22 13.86
CA SER A 212 5.22 -23.51 14.56
C SER A 212 4.03 -24.46 14.58
N THR A 213 2.83 -23.96 14.30
CA THR A 213 1.60 -24.77 14.21
C THR A 213 1.23 -25.06 12.76
N VAL A 214 1.39 -24.10 11.84
CA VAL A 214 1.11 -24.34 10.41
C VAL A 214 2.07 -25.37 9.81
N GLU A 215 3.36 -25.35 10.17
CA GLU A 215 4.35 -26.30 9.65
C GLU A 215 4.03 -27.76 10.00
N LYS A 216 3.38 -27.96 11.16
CA LYS A 216 2.91 -29.25 11.65
C LYS A 216 1.64 -29.67 10.90
N ALA A 217 0.68 -28.76 10.78
CA ALA A 217 -0.55 -28.98 10.03
C ALA A 217 -0.31 -29.36 8.54
N MET A 218 0.79 -28.88 7.96
CA MET A 218 1.17 -29.15 6.56
C MET A 218 1.86 -30.50 6.29
N ASP A 219 2.08 -31.33 7.30
CA ASP A 219 2.80 -32.61 7.15
C ASP A 219 1.95 -33.67 6.41
N PRO A 220 2.48 -34.39 5.39
CA PRO A 220 1.75 -35.45 4.71
C PRO A 220 1.40 -36.65 5.61
N THR A 221 2.09 -36.83 6.73
CA THR A 221 1.80 -37.88 7.72
C THR A 221 0.69 -37.52 8.70
N THR A 222 0.22 -36.27 8.69
CA THR A 222 -0.88 -35.87 9.55
C THR A 222 -2.22 -36.32 8.97
N LEU A 223 -3.09 -36.75 9.88
CA LEU A 223 -4.48 -36.98 9.54
C LEU A 223 -5.10 -35.65 9.11
N PRO A 224 -6.07 -35.66 8.17
CA PRO A 224 -6.77 -34.45 7.77
C PRO A 224 -7.27 -33.64 8.96
N LEU A 225 -7.19 -32.31 8.86
CA LEU A 225 -7.83 -31.41 9.81
C LEU A 225 -9.33 -31.70 9.78
N THR A 226 -9.92 -31.80 10.96
CA THR A 226 -11.34 -32.10 11.15
C THR A 226 -12.07 -30.85 11.63
N PHE A 227 -13.03 -30.41 10.84
CA PHE A 227 -13.90 -29.27 11.07
C PHE A 227 -15.22 -29.80 11.60
N THR A 228 -15.53 -29.53 12.86
CA THR A 228 -16.74 -29.99 13.52
C THR A 228 -17.63 -28.80 13.85
N VAL A 229 -18.85 -28.85 13.36
CA VAL A 229 -19.87 -27.83 13.56
C VAL A 229 -20.72 -28.19 14.77
N TYR A 230 -20.97 -27.22 15.64
CA TYR A 230 -21.84 -27.39 16.80
C TYR A 230 -23.09 -26.51 16.68
N GLN A 231 -24.25 -27.11 16.98
CA GLN A 231 -25.52 -26.43 17.18
C GLN A 231 -26.23 -27.04 18.40
N GLY A 232 -26.83 -26.19 19.25
CA GLY A 232 -27.39 -26.62 20.54
C GLY A 232 -26.37 -27.35 21.41
N GLY A 233 -25.08 -27.03 21.29
CA GLY A 233 -23.98 -27.71 21.96
C GLY A 233 -23.72 -29.17 21.52
N GLN A 234 -24.31 -29.64 20.42
CA GLN A 234 -24.07 -30.98 19.86
C GLN A 234 -23.34 -30.88 18.52
N ALA A 235 -22.43 -31.82 18.25
CA ALA A 235 -21.79 -31.93 16.94
C ALA A 235 -22.81 -32.39 15.90
N THR A 236 -23.09 -31.56 14.89
CA THR A 236 -24.12 -31.83 13.89
C THR A 236 -23.56 -32.19 12.52
N GLU A 237 -22.44 -31.59 12.14
CA GLU A 237 -21.85 -31.70 10.81
C GLU A 237 -20.33 -31.79 10.91
N GLN A 238 -19.70 -32.50 9.98
CA GLN A 238 -18.24 -32.67 9.95
C GLN A 238 -17.71 -32.58 8.53
N LYS A 239 -16.59 -31.85 8.38
CA LYS A 239 -15.79 -31.79 7.16
C LYS A 239 -14.34 -32.10 7.50
N THR A 240 -13.61 -32.67 6.55
CA THR A 240 -12.16 -32.84 6.65
C THR A 240 -11.46 -32.19 5.47
N ALA A 241 -10.30 -31.61 5.71
CA ALA A 241 -9.41 -31.11 4.66
C ALA A 241 -7.96 -31.34 5.07
N ARG A 242 -7.07 -31.46 4.10
CA ARG A 242 -5.63 -31.49 4.32
C ARG A 242 -5.03 -30.13 3.99
N LEU A 243 -4.04 -29.70 4.75
CA LEU A 243 -3.26 -28.50 4.45
C LEU A 243 -1.92 -28.93 3.87
N VAL A 244 -1.49 -28.32 2.76
CA VAL A 244 -0.17 -28.58 2.16
C VAL A 244 0.46 -27.30 1.66
N PRO A 245 1.79 -27.21 1.60
CA PRO A 245 2.47 -26.15 0.88
C PRO A 245 2.27 -26.37 -0.63
N ARG A 246 1.86 -25.32 -1.33
CA ARG A 246 1.70 -25.34 -2.78
C ARG A 246 2.47 -24.27 -3.49
N VAL A 247 3.09 -24.62 -4.62
CA VAL A 247 3.56 -23.66 -5.61
C VAL A 247 2.32 -23.07 -6.28
N THR A 248 2.09 -21.78 -6.08
CA THR A 248 0.89 -21.07 -6.54
C THR A 248 1.16 -20.14 -7.73
N VAL A 249 2.40 -19.67 -7.83
CA VAL A 249 2.89 -18.82 -8.92
C VAL A 249 4.16 -19.45 -9.46
N LEU A 250 4.29 -19.46 -10.78
CA LEU A 250 5.52 -19.77 -11.50
C LEU A 250 5.65 -18.81 -12.67
N GLU A 251 6.74 -18.06 -12.69
CA GLU A 251 7.08 -17.15 -13.78
C GLU A 251 8.54 -17.38 -14.20
N LEU A 252 8.86 -17.03 -15.44
CA LEU A 252 10.20 -17.15 -16.01
C LEU A 252 10.62 -15.83 -16.66
N THR A 253 11.91 -15.55 -16.61
CA THR A 253 12.53 -14.44 -17.35
C THR A 253 13.91 -14.84 -17.86
N THR A 254 14.31 -14.23 -18.97
CA THR A 254 15.69 -14.24 -19.48
C THR A 254 16.48 -12.99 -19.10
N GLY A 255 15.81 -11.97 -18.56
CA GLY A 255 16.41 -10.73 -18.09
C GLY A 255 16.88 -10.78 -16.65
N ASP A 256 17.19 -9.62 -16.09
CA ASP A 256 17.51 -9.48 -14.66
C ASP A 256 16.24 -9.67 -13.82
N ALA A 257 16.33 -10.56 -12.81
CA ALA A 257 15.22 -10.87 -11.91
C ALA A 257 14.81 -9.66 -11.04
N TYR A 258 15.74 -8.78 -10.69
CA TYR A 258 15.49 -7.59 -9.89
C TYR A 258 14.89 -6.44 -10.70
N GLU A 259 15.08 -6.44 -12.03
CA GLU A 259 14.38 -5.52 -12.93
C GLU A 259 12.98 -6.04 -13.29
N THR A 260 12.86 -7.36 -13.51
CA THR A 260 11.58 -8.01 -13.86
C THR A 260 10.63 -8.06 -12.64
N TRP A 261 11.17 -8.42 -11.48
CA TRP A 261 10.44 -8.56 -10.21
C TRP A 261 11.13 -7.76 -9.11
N PRO A 262 11.13 -6.43 -9.21
CA PRO A 262 11.76 -5.58 -8.21
C PRO A 262 11.11 -5.82 -6.86
N THR A 263 11.93 -5.96 -5.81
CA THR A 263 11.43 -6.02 -4.43
C THR A 263 10.64 -4.75 -4.13
N PRO A 264 9.31 -4.81 -3.93
CA PRO A 264 8.54 -3.59 -3.72
C PRO A 264 8.98 -2.85 -2.45
N SER A 265 9.00 -1.52 -2.48
CA SER A 265 9.09 -0.71 -1.25
C SER A 265 7.75 -0.72 -0.51
N CYS A 266 7.63 0.05 0.58
CA CYS A 266 6.31 0.32 1.16
C CYS A 266 5.44 1.06 0.12
N GLU A 267 4.26 0.52 -0.19
CA GLU A 267 3.32 1.12 -1.14
C GLU A 267 2.43 2.17 -0.44
N LEU A 268 2.09 3.26 -1.14
CA LEU A 268 1.30 4.36 -0.56
C LEU A 268 -0.07 3.92 -0.04
N ALA A 269 -0.76 3.03 -0.75
CA ALA A 269 -2.07 2.52 -0.33
C ALA A 269 -1.98 1.74 0.99
N VAL A 270 -0.94 0.91 1.14
CA VAL A 270 -0.68 0.11 2.34
C VAL A 270 -0.24 1.01 3.49
N PHE A 271 0.65 1.97 3.23
CA PHE A 271 1.05 3.00 4.20
C PHE A 271 -0.16 3.72 4.78
N ASN A 272 -1.02 4.27 3.90
CA ASN A 272 -2.20 5.01 4.32
C ASN A 272 -3.16 4.12 5.11
N CYS A 273 -3.40 2.87 4.67
CA CYS A 273 -4.24 1.95 5.43
C CYS A 273 -3.66 1.65 6.82
N TYR A 274 -2.37 1.30 6.90
CA TYR A 274 -1.72 0.93 8.16
C TYR A 274 -1.67 2.09 9.16
N HIS A 275 -1.32 3.30 8.71
CA HIS A 275 -1.17 4.47 9.58
C HIS A 275 -2.48 5.19 9.90
N SER A 276 -3.58 4.91 9.17
CA SER A 276 -4.91 5.44 9.50
C SER A 276 -5.69 4.56 10.49
N GLN A 277 -5.17 3.38 10.83
CA GLN A 277 -5.85 2.48 11.77
C GLN A 277 -6.00 3.13 13.16
N PRO A 278 -7.15 2.95 13.82
CA PRO A 278 -7.35 3.44 15.18
C PRO A 278 -6.29 2.94 16.17
N PRO A 279 -5.94 3.72 17.21
CA PRO A 279 -5.08 3.25 18.29
C PRO A 279 -5.60 1.94 18.89
N GLY A 280 -4.71 0.97 19.08
CA GLY A 280 -5.05 -0.36 19.60
C GLY A 280 -5.38 -1.41 18.53
N THR A 281 -5.43 -1.04 17.24
CA THR A 281 -5.57 -2.01 16.15
C THR A 281 -4.40 -2.98 16.13
N THR A 282 -4.69 -4.27 16.15
CA THR A 282 -3.69 -5.35 16.11
C THR A 282 -3.70 -6.11 14.80
N ASP A 283 -4.83 -6.19 14.11
CA ASP A 283 -5.00 -6.98 12.89
C ASP A 283 -4.98 -6.08 11.66
N PHE A 284 -3.99 -6.27 10.77
CA PHE A 284 -3.80 -5.44 9.58
C PHE A 284 -4.05 -6.22 8.28
N ALA A 285 -4.72 -7.37 8.35
CA ALA A 285 -5.03 -8.19 7.18
C ALA A 285 -5.84 -7.45 6.10
N ALA A 286 -6.59 -6.40 6.48
CA ALA A 286 -7.33 -5.57 5.54
C ALA A 286 -6.44 -4.61 4.73
N CYS A 287 -5.21 -4.34 5.17
CA CYS A 287 -4.30 -3.39 4.52
C CYS A 287 -3.41 -4.03 3.45
N GLY A 288 -3.29 -5.36 3.43
CA GLY A 288 -2.48 -6.09 2.48
C GLY A 288 -1.92 -7.39 3.05
N THR A 289 -1.02 -8.02 2.29
CA THR A 289 -0.32 -9.23 2.75
C THR A 289 0.66 -8.92 3.88
N TYR A 290 1.12 -9.95 4.57
CA TYR A 290 2.16 -9.82 5.59
C TYR A 290 3.37 -9.00 5.11
N ARG A 291 3.92 -9.30 3.92
CA ARG A 291 5.13 -8.62 3.40
C ARG A 291 4.88 -7.16 3.06
N GLN A 292 3.73 -6.86 2.46
CA GLN A 292 3.36 -5.48 2.14
C GLN A 292 3.25 -4.63 3.41
N VAL A 293 2.51 -5.11 4.41
CA VAL A 293 2.33 -4.38 5.67
C VAL A 293 3.63 -4.31 6.47
N SER A 294 4.41 -5.39 6.54
CA SER A 294 5.69 -5.42 7.27
C SER A 294 6.72 -4.44 6.71
N ARG A 295 6.67 -4.10 5.42
CA ARG A 295 7.55 -3.07 4.85
C ARG A 295 7.13 -1.67 5.28
N CYS A 296 5.82 -1.44 5.37
CA CYS A 296 5.28 -0.17 5.83
C CYS A 296 5.34 0.00 7.35
N SER A 297 5.43 -1.08 8.14
CA SER A 297 5.39 -1.01 9.60
C SER A 297 6.55 -0.23 10.23
N TYR A 298 7.67 -0.14 9.52
CA TYR A 298 8.88 0.60 9.95
C TYR A 298 9.02 1.97 9.26
N THR A 299 8.10 2.32 8.36
CA THR A 299 8.08 3.60 7.68
C THR A 299 7.24 4.57 8.49
N SER A 300 7.85 5.59 9.10
CA SER A 300 7.11 6.61 9.86
C SER A 300 6.84 7.89 9.07
N ASP A 301 7.62 8.13 8.01
CA ASP A 301 7.53 9.31 7.18
C ASP A 301 6.98 8.95 5.80
N ILE A 302 5.81 9.49 5.48
CA ILE A 302 5.15 9.35 4.17
C ILE A 302 6.05 9.81 3.01
N CYS A 303 7.01 10.69 3.26
CA CYS A 303 7.96 11.17 2.27
C CYS A 303 9.10 10.19 1.95
N GLN A 304 9.10 9.01 2.58
CA GLN A 304 9.87 7.85 2.14
C GLN A 304 9.10 7.01 1.10
N VAL A 305 7.78 7.19 1.00
CA VAL A 305 6.88 6.41 0.14
C VAL A 305 6.42 7.22 -1.07
N VAL A 306 6.31 8.54 -0.92
CA VAL A 306 5.87 9.46 -1.98
C VAL A 306 7.08 10.19 -2.58
N PRO A 307 7.15 10.35 -3.91
CA PRO A 307 8.18 11.15 -4.55
C PRO A 307 8.24 12.57 -3.99
N ARG A 308 9.44 13.06 -3.72
CA ARG A 308 9.66 14.44 -3.29
C ARG A 308 9.59 15.37 -4.49
N VAL A 309 8.75 16.40 -4.39
CA VAL A 309 8.53 17.38 -5.46
C VAL A 309 9.18 18.74 -5.13
N PRO A 310 9.47 19.58 -6.13
CA PRO A 310 9.82 20.97 -5.89
C PRO A 310 8.74 21.70 -5.08
N LEU A 311 9.15 22.68 -4.25
CA LEU A 311 8.20 23.52 -3.56
C LEU A 311 7.37 24.30 -4.59
N THR A 312 6.06 24.10 -4.54
CA THR A 312 5.06 24.82 -5.33
C THR A 312 3.91 25.21 -4.40
N LEU A 313 3.08 26.17 -4.78
CA LEU A 313 1.91 26.57 -4.00
C LEU A 313 0.65 26.24 -4.77
N THR A 314 -0.19 25.39 -4.19
CA THR A 314 -1.51 25.08 -4.76
C THR A 314 -2.55 25.92 -4.06
N SER A 315 -3.33 26.71 -4.81
CA SER A 315 -4.40 27.53 -4.23
C SER A 315 -5.46 26.65 -3.57
N VAL A 316 -5.96 27.08 -2.42
CA VAL A 316 -7.03 26.42 -1.66
C VAL A 316 -8.10 27.43 -1.31
N ASP A 317 -9.34 26.95 -1.17
CA ASP A 317 -10.48 27.82 -0.87
C ASP A 317 -10.33 28.49 0.49
N ALA A 318 -10.35 29.83 0.48
CA ALA A 318 -10.28 30.69 1.65
C ALA A 318 -11.61 31.41 1.94
N SER A 319 -12.70 31.02 1.27
CA SER A 319 -14.02 31.66 1.37
C SER A 319 -14.55 31.76 2.81
N SER A 320 -14.19 30.83 3.69
CA SER A 320 -14.54 30.87 5.12
C SER A 320 -13.98 32.08 5.87
N LEU A 321 -12.94 32.75 5.33
CA LEU A 321 -12.33 33.94 5.91
C LEU A 321 -13.01 35.25 5.48
N GLU A 322 -13.94 35.19 4.52
CA GLU A 322 -14.54 36.37 3.90
C GLU A 322 -15.33 37.23 4.90
N THR A 323 -16.06 36.60 5.82
CA THR A 323 -16.78 37.33 6.89
C THR A 323 -15.82 38.11 7.79
N ALA A 324 -14.68 37.52 8.15
CA ALA A 324 -13.68 38.18 8.98
C ALA A 324 -13.01 39.34 8.23
N ARG A 325 -12.71 39.15 6.94
CA ARG A 325 -12.18 40.20 6.06
C ARG A 325 -13.14 41.39 5.91
N VAL A 326 -14.41 41.13 5.60
CA VAL A 326 -15.43 42.18 5.48
C VAL A 326 -15.58 42.95 6.79
N THR A 327 -15.58 42.24 7.93
CA THR A 327 -15.63 42.86 9.25
C THR A 327 -14.43 43.76 9.50
N TRP A 328 -13.21 43.33 9.12
CA TRP A 328 -12.00 44.15 9.23
C TRP A 328 -12.10 45.45 8.40
N ASN A 329 -12.77 45.42 7.25
CA ASN A 329 -12.97 46.58 6.37
C ASN A 329 -14.05 47.59 6.85
N ILE A 330 -14.73 47.32 7.97
CA ILE A 330 -15.72 48.25 8.50
C ILE A 330 -14.99 49.40 9.22
N GLY A 331 -15.42 50.65 8.99
CA GLY A 331 -15.05 51.77 9.87
C GLY A 331 -14.14 52.84 9.29
N SER A 332 -13.81 52.82 7.98
CA SER A 332 -13.17 53.96 7.33
C SER A 332 -14.02 55.23 7.47
N ASN A 333 -13.38 56.37 7.72
CA ASN A 333 -14.03 57.66 7.94
C ASN A 333 -13.27 58.81 7.25
N ASN A 334 -13.74 60.05 7.43
CA ASN A 334 -13.23 61.24 6.71
C ASN A 334 -11.78 61.65 7.05
N GLY A 335 -11.05 60.94 7.92
CA GLY A 335 -9.63 61.23 8.20
C GLY A 335 -8.73 60.00 8.36
N ALA A 336 -9.28 58.78 8.25
CA ALA A 336 -8.53 57.53 8.27
C ALA A 336 -9.27 56.45 7.46
N TRP A 337 -8.54 55.72 6.61
CA TRP A 337 -9.07 54.65 5.77
C TRP A 337 -8.23 53.40 5.84
N HIS A 338 -8.85 52.28 5.53
CA HIS A 338 -8.19 50.99 5.47
C HIS A 338 -8.99 50.03 4.60
N HIS A 339 -8.28 49.08 4.01
CA HIS A 339 -8.91 48.03 3.23
C HIS A 339 -8.02 46.80 3.21
N LEU A 340 -8.65 45.64 3.37
CA LEU A 340 -8.05 44.33 3.19
C LEU A 340 -8.75 43.68 2.01
N GLU A 341 -7.93 43.30 1.03
CA GLU A 341 -8.36 42.58 -0.15
C GLU A 341 -8.71 41.13 0.17
N THR A 342 -9.30 40.43 -0.80
CA THR A 342 -9.63 39.00 -0.67
C THR A 342 -8.41 38.21 -0.22
N ILE A 343 -8.58 37.45 0.85
CA ILE A 343 -7.52 36.67 1.46
C ILE A 343 -7.24 35.47 0.55
N ALA A 344 -5.99 35.35 0.09
CA ALA A 344 -5.57 34.18 -0.67
C ALA A 344 -4.98 33.13 0.28
N ALA A 345 -5.24 31.86 -0.03
CA ALA A 345 -4.64 30.74 0.70
C ALA A 345 -4.08 29.70 -0.27
N TYR A 346 -3.00 29.06 0.17
CA TYR A 346 -2.31 28.01 -0.55
C TYR A 346 -1.95 26.86 0.40
N VAL A 347 -1.57 25.72 -0.17
CA VAL A 347 -0.97 24.60 0.55
C VAL A 347 0.35 24.21 -0.12
N THR A 348 1.36 23.90 0.71
CA THR A 348 2.64 23.36 0.25
C THR A 348 2.54 21.83 0.06
N PRO A 349 3.34 21.23 -0.84
CA PRO A 349 3.42 19.79 -0.97
C PRO A 349 3.79 19.14 0.37
N GLN A 350 3.25 17.96 0.62
CA GLN A 350 3.57 17.21 1.83
C GLN A 350 5.03 16.79 1.87
N CYS A 351 5.59 16.46 0.71
CA CYS A 351 6.94 15.95 0.55
C CYS A 351 7.72 16.81 -0.44
N THR A 352 8.53 17.72 0.09
CA THR A 352 9.36 18.61 -0.72
C THR A 352 10.80 18.13 -0.83
N GLN A 353 11.47 18.42 -1.94
CA GLN A 353 12.89 18.09 -2.15
C GLN A 353 13.83 18.80 -1.18
N SER A 354 13.44 19.99 -0.72
CA SER A 354 14.15 20.78 0.27
C SER A 354 13.20 21.21 1.39
N PRO A 355 13.70 21.46 2.61
CA PRO A 355 12.89 21.98 3.70
C PRO A 355 12.12 23.23 3.27
N VAL A 356 10.83 23.30 3.61
CA VAL A 356 10.01 24.48 3.32
C VAL A 356 10.44 25.61 4.23
N THR A 357 10.91 26.71 3.65
CA THR A 357 11.24 27.94 4.37
C THR A 357 10.23 29.03 4.03
N LEU A 358 10.03 29.97 4.95
CA LEU A 358 9.20 31.14 4.70
C LEU A 358 9.65 31.93 3.45
N GLN A 359 10.96 32.07 3.22
CA GLN A 359 11.50 32.69 2.01
C GLN A 359 11.19 31.88 0.75
N GLY A 360 11.27 30.54 0.82
CA GLY A 360 10.88 29.67 -0.28
C GLY A 360 9.41 29.79 -0.64
N VAL A 361 8.53 29.85 0.38
CA VAL A 361 7.10 30.11 0.22
C VAL A 361 6.88 31.48 -0.44
N PHE A 362 7.53 32.52 0.07
CA PHE A 362 7.44 33.88 -0.47
C PHE A 362 7.80 33.94 -1.96
N ASN A 363 8.90 33.29 -2.35
CA ASN A 363 9.35 33.27 -3.74
C ASN A 363 8.38 32.54 -4.67
N GLN A 364 7.63 31.55 -4.16
CA GLN A 364 6.65 30.79 -4.94
C GLN A 364 5.30 31.50 -5.10
N LEU A 365 5.00 32.50 -4.26
CA LEU A 365 3.76 33.26 -4.38
C LEU A 365 3.66 34.05 -5.69
N ASN A 366 4.76 34.15 -6.47
CA ASN A 366 4.91 34.75 -7.80
C ASN A 366 3.83 35.81 -8.06
N TRP A 367 4.17 37.08 -7.88
CA TRP A 367 3.24 38.22 -7.82
C TRP A 367 3.14 38.97 -9.16
N PRO A 368 2.57 38.41 -10.24
CA PRO A 368 2.70 38.96 -11.60
C PRO A 368 2.02 40.32 -11.82
N TRP A 369 1.23 40.81 -10.85
CA TRP A 369 0.39 42.00 -11.02
C TRP A 369 0.81 43.21 -10.20
N TYR A 370 1.92 43.14 -9.46
CA TYR A 370 2.46 44.26 -8.68
C TYR A 370 3.92 44.48 -9.07
N GLN A 371 4.19 45.57 -9.78
CA GLN A 371 5.56 45.92 -10.20
C GLN A 371 6.45 46.34 -9.02
N ASP A 372 5.86 46.76 -7.90
CA ASP A 372 6.57 47.33 -6.74
C ASP A 372 6.38 46.53 -5.43
N PHE A 373 6.10 45.22 -5.53
CA PHE A 373 5.96 44.38 -4.33
C PHE A 373 7.30 44.29 -3.58
N PRO A 374 7.34 44.51 -2.24
CA PRO A 374 8.58 44.45 -1.49
C PRO A 374 9.21 43.06 -1.61
N THR A 375 10.50 43.00 -1.88
CA THR A 375 11.30 41.76 -1.82
C THR A 375 11.29 41.19 -0.41
N PHE A 376 11.60 39.90 -0.28
CA PHE A 376 11.66 39.25 1.03
C PHE A 376 12.57 39.98 2.03
N SER A 377 13.67 40.58 1.56
CA SER A 377 14.61 41.36 2.38
C SER A 377 14.09 42.72 2.84
N GLU A 378 13.05 43.25 2.20
CA GLU A 378 12.45 44.55 2.55
C GLU A 378 11.34 44.43 3.59
N GLY A 379 10.92 43.20 3.91
CA GLY A 379 10.04 42.92 5.03
C GLY A 379 10.75 42.28 6.22
N ILE A 380 9.98 42.02 7.27
CA ILE A 380 10.44 41.45 8.54
C ILE A 380 9.92 40.02 8.65
N ALA A 381 10.84 39.07 8.68
CA ALA A 381 10.53 37.69 9.05
C ALA A 381 10.36 37.59 10.57
N THR A 382 9.24 37.03 11.01
CA THR A 382 8.86 36.91 12.41
C THR A 382 8.09 35.62 12.67
N ASN A 383 7.68 35.42 13.91
CA ASN A 383 6.88 34.28 14.34
C ASN A 383 5.58 34.77 15.02
N ARG A 384 4.87 33.84 15.67
CA ARG A 384 3.64 34.12 16.42
C ARG A 384 3.71 35.38 17.29
N ALA A 385 4.81 35.60 18.03
CA ALA A 385 4.92 36.72 18.96
C ALA A 385 5.01 38.07 18.25
N GLY A 386 5.66 38.12 17.09
CA GLY A 386 5.81 39.36 16.32
C GLY A 386 4.65 39.68 15.38
N LEU A 387 3.60 38.85 15.30
CA LEU A 387 2.39 39.20 14.55
C LEU A 387 1.72 40.48 15.06
N SER A 388 1.90 40.79 16.34
CA SER A 388 1.45 42.04 16.97
C SER A 388 2.04 43.31 16.32
N GLN A 389 3.13 43.18 15.55
CA GLN A 389 3.75 44.27 14.81
C GLN A 389 3.00 44.59 13.50
N SER A 390 2.11 43.72 13.03
CA SER A 390 1.30 43.97 11.84
C SER A 390 0.02 44.72 12.18
N LEU A 391 -0.24 45.84 11.50
CA LEU A 391 -1.51 46.56 11.60
C LEU A 391 -2.71 45.73 11.10
N LEU A 392 -2.49 44.70 10.27
CA LEU A 392 -3.56 43.79 9.84
C LEU A 392 -3.97 42.82 10.95
N LEU A 393 -3.03 42.43 11.81
CA LEU A 393 -3.19 41.29 12.73
C LEU A 393 -3.25 41.67 14.22
N THR A 394 -3.21 42.97 14.52
CA THR A 394 -3.34 43.51 15.87
C THR A 394 -4.58 44.39 15.97
N SER A 395 -5.29 44.37 17.09
CA SER A 395 -6.41 45.29 17.31
C SER A 395 -5.86 46.71 17.45
N ASN A 396 -6.35 47.61 16.61
CA ASN A 396 -5.88 48.99 16.55
C ASN A 396 -7.04 49.92 16.15
N TYR A 397 -6.73 51.19 15.90
CA TYR A 397 -7.75 52.19 15.54
C TYR A 397 -8.46 51.90 14.19
N TYR A 398 -7.82 51.19 13.26
CA TYR A 398 -8.42 50.81 11.98
C TYR A 398 -9.38 49.62 12.11
N GLY A 399 -9.08 48.64 12.97
CA GLY A 399 -9.96 47.48 13.11
C GLY A 399 -9.48 46.44 14.11
N ASP A 400 -10.30 45.41 14.29
CA ASP A 400 -10.01 44.29 15.17
C ASP A 400 -9.16 43.22 14.47
N GLY A 401 -7.86 43.50 14.31
CA GLY A 401 -6.91 42.56 13.74
C GLY A 401 -6.76 41.26 14.55
N ALA A 402 -7.05 41.28 15.86
CA ALA A 402 -7.01 40.07 16.67
C ALA A 402 -8.14 39.10 16.31
N ALA A 403 -9.35 39.60 16.05
CA ALA A 403 -10.46 38.78 15.55
C ALA A 403 -10.16 38.19 14.16
N LEU A 404 -9.52 38.97 13.27
CA LEU A 404 -9.06 38.47 11.98
C LEU A 404 -8.02 37.35 12.14
N LEU A 405 -7.02 37.54 12.99
CA LEU A 405 -6.00 36.52 13.27
C LEU A 405 -6.63 35.24 13.85
N ALA A 406 -7.61 35.36 14.75
CA ALA A 406 -8.32 34.22 15.31
C ALA A 406 -9.08 33.42 14.23
N ALA A 407 -9.70 34.09 13.27
CA ALA A 407 -10.35 33.44 12.13
C ALA A 407 -9.34 32.72 11.22
N ILE A 408 -8.19 33.34 10.97
CA ILE A 408 -7.09 32.73 10.20
C ILE A 408 -6.54 31.50 10.93
N ASP A 409 -6.32 31.56 12.25
CA ASP A 409 -5.85 30.43 13.03
C ASP A 409 -6.87 29.28 13.01
N ALA A 410 -8.16 29.57 13.15
CA ALA A 410 -9.21 28.55 13.04
C ALA A 410 -9.21 27.88 11.65
N TYR A 411 -9.02 28.65 10.58
CA TYR A 411 -8.90 28.13 9.22
C TYR A 411 -7.61 27.31 9.01
N ALA A 412 -6.48 27.82 9.52
CA ALA A 412 -5.16 27.26 9.27
C ALA A 412 -4.77 26.13 10.24
N GLY A 413 -5.55 25.89 11.30
CA GLY A 413 -5.27 24.89 12.34
C GLY A 413 -4.48 25.41 13.55
N GLY A 414 -4.15 26.71 13.59
CA GLY A 414 -3.45 27.37 14.70
C GLY A 414 -2.01 26.90 14.91
N GLY A 415 -1.49 27.08 16.13
CA GLY A 415 -0.17 26.55 16.53
C GLY A 415 1.02 27.42 16.17
N GLU A 416 2.11 26.83 15.70
CA GLU A 416 3.28 27.57 15.23
C GLU A 416 3.01 28.25 13.88
N VAL A 417 3.51 29.47 13.72
CA VAL A 417 3.42 30.25 12.48
C VAL A 417 4.75 30.95 12.21
N GLN A 418 5.18 30.89 10.97
CA GLN A 418 6.25 31.72 10.41
C GLN A 418 5.60 32.82 9.59
N ALA A 419 6.01 34.06 9.77
CA ALA A 419 5.35 35.19 9.15
C ALA A 419 6.35 36.14 8.51
N TRP A 420 6.00 36.69 7.36
CA TRP A 420 6.71 37.80 6.74
C TRP A 420 5.76 38.98 6.68
N LEU A 421 6.19 40.12 7.22
CA LEU A 421 5.40 41.35 7.31
C LEU A 421 6.12 42.45 6.57
N ALA A 422 5.40 43.25 5.79
CA ALA A 422 5.95 44.44 5.18
C ALA A 422 4.93 45.56 5.15
N THR A 423 5.46 46.77 5.27
CA THR A 423 4.71 48.01 5.12
C THR A 423 5.48 48.90 4.16
N GLN A 424 4.79 49.46 3.17
CA GLN A 424 5.38 50.32 2.16
C GLN A 424 4.55 51.58 2.04
N GLU A 425 5.17 52.74 2.28
CA GLU A 425 4.53 54.03 2.08
C GLU A 425 4.30 54.30 0.59
N VAL A 426 3.10 54.74 0.24
CA VAL A 426 2.68 55.08 -1.11
C VAL A 426 2.47 56.60 -1.16
N PRO A 427 3.06 57.31 -2.13
CA PRO A 427 2.85 58.75 -2.26
C PRO A 427 1.38 59.08 -2.49
N CYS A 428 0.84 60.01 -1.69
CA CYS A 428 -0.50 60.56 -1.89
C CYS A 428 -0.52 62.06 -1.54
N HIS A 429 -1.50 62.81 -2.07
CA HIS A 429 -1.52 64.27 -1.95
C HIS A 429 -2.19 64.71 -0.65
N ASN A 430 -1.43 65.33 0.26
CA ASN A 430 -1.86 65.76 1.59
C ASN A 430 -2.36 64.62 2.50
N CYS A 431 -1.77 63.43 2.34
CA CYS A 431 -2.06 62.28 3.18
C CYS A 431 -0.84 61.37 3.33
N HIS A 432 -0.97 60.37 4.20
CA HIS A 432 -0.11 59.21 4.27
C HIS A 432 -0.90 57.95 3.94
N GLU A 433 -0.40 57.15 3.00
CA GLU A 433 -0.95 55.83 2.68
C GLU A 433 0.15 54.77 2.78
N PHE A 434 -0.19 53.61 3.33
CA PHE A 434 0.72 52.51 3.52
C PHE A 434 0.08 51.22 3.03
N ASN A 435 0.71 50.59 2.03
CA ASN A 435 0.41 49.21 1.68
C ASN A 435 0.86 48.30 2.81
N GLN A 436 0.00 47.34 3.17
CA GLN A 436 0.22 46.37 4.22
C GLN A 436 0.24 44.96 3.62
N PHE A 437 1.28 44.19 3.95
CA PHE A 437 1.45 42.83 3.48
C PHE A 437 1.73 41.88 4.65
N ALA A 438 1.09 40.72 4.63
CA ALA A 438 1.46 39.61 5.50
C ALA A 438 1.41 38.28 4.76
N VAL A 439 2.47 37.49 4.88
CA VAL A 439 2.52 36.09 4.44
C VAL A 439 2.68 35.22 5.67
N LEU A 440 1.71 34.37 5.95
CA LEU A 440 1.67 33.50 7.12
C LEU A 440 1.80 32.04 6.66
N TYR A 441 2.85 31.34 7.10
CA TYR A 441 3.04 29.92 6.85
C TYR A 441 2.84 29.13 8.14
N TYR A 442 1.94 28.15 8.09
CA TYR A 442 1.58 27.23 9.16
C TYR A 442 2.18 25.85 8.87
N PRO A 443 3.36 25.51 9.43
CA PRO A 443 4.08 24.30 9.02
C PRO A 443 3.32 23.01 9.31
N ALA A 444 2.57 22.95 10.42
CA ALA A 444 1.84 21.75 10.84
C ALA A 444 0.73 21.35 9.85
N THR A 445 0.04 22.33 9.26
CA THR A 445 -1.05 22.09 8.29
C THR A 445 -0.64 22.37 6.86
N ARG A 446 0.60 22.80 6.64
CA ARG A 446 1.17 23.17 5.33
C ARG A 446 0.46 24.34 4.65
N LYS A 447 -0.39 25.07 5.37
CA LYS A 447 -1.17 26.18 4.82
C LYS A 447 -0.34 27.46 4.78
N VAL A 448 -0.52 28.21 3.72
CA VAL A 448 0.00 29.57 3.53
C VAL A 448 -1.19 30.49 3.38
N VAL A 449 -1.23 31.57 4.16
CA VAL A 449 -2.27 32.60 4.10
C VAL A 449 -1.62 33.92 3.75
N VAL A 450 -2.22 34.64 2.82
CA VAL A 450 -1.67 35.87 2.25
C VAL A 450 -2.67 36.99 2.44
N LEU A 451 -2.24 38.04 3.14
CA LEU A 451 -3.01 39.24 3.38
C LEU A 451 -2.38 40.40 2.63
N ARG A 452 -3.23 41.15 1.93
CA ARG A 452 -2.87 42.39 1.24
C ARG A 452 -3.93 43.44 1.53
N GLY A 453 -3.48 44.63 1.87
CA GLY A 453 -4.36 45.75 2.10
C GLY A 453 -3.61 47.06 2.12
N TYR A 454 -4.30 48.10 2.57
CA TYR A 454 -3.73 49.41 2.81
C TYR A 454 -4.36 50.06 4.05
N THR A 455 -3.65 51.04 4.60
CA THR A 455 -4.10 51.93 5.68
C THR A 455 -3.63 53.34 5.36
N GLY A 456 -4.42 54.37 5.68
CA GLY A 456 -4.01 55.75 5.48
C GLY A 456 -4.77 56.75 6.34
N TYR A 457 -4.24 57.97 6.39
CA TYR A 457 -4.80 59.10 7.12
C TYR A 457 -4.35 60.44 6.50
N ASP A 458 -5.10 61.51 6.77
CA ASP A 458 -4.77 62.87 6.29
C ASP A 458 -3.59 63.50 7.07
N SER A 459 -2.75 64.28 6.39
CA SER A 459 -1.55 64.94 6.97
C SER A 459 -1.84 66.20 7.79
#